data_AF-A0A1D8PMS3-F1
#
_entry.id   AF-A0A1D8PMS3-F1
#
_cell.length_a   1.000
_cell.length_b   1.000
_cell.length_c   1.000
_cell.angle_alpha   90.00
_cell.angle_beta   90.00
_cell.angle_gamma   90.00
#
_symmetry.space_group_name_H-M   'P 1'
#
loop_
_entity.id
_entity.type
_entity.pdbx_description
1 polymer ?
#
loop_
_entity_poly.entity_id
_entity_poly.type
_entity_poly.pdbx_seq_one_letter_code
_entity_poly.pdbx_strand_id
1 'polypeptide(L)'
;MESRKLRSKSSKVESKALFDFDNVNEYLYSDKEIAIGGNGAVYHYYGCGMPELPKLKSNTKIVERQLPRRPPKEDPLPDTTYDIFYRRMKKNEKQMSNEERIKNLWELDTLQSQLERLTQYDWIRSLPDITVIKDMKDYDELERKKELTIKEIERLLQKHENWRKRKEVHSQEMKEWYGGSDSEYDVPIEELRERRKLEKRQRYGPVIRLNLGNDYCLVIDPLATPKIEKCEEPPKPKGKPITKLEDVEDISQIDIQTKDNILFGTNFEDIPTYRNGFQLPLHMRRMMHKQAK
;
A
#
# COMPACT_ATOMS: atom_id res chain seq x y z
N MET A 1 31.41 -3.84 -20.59
CA MET A 1 30.36 -4.79 -20.19
C MET A 1 29.02 -4.19 -20.55
N GLU A 2 28.33 -4.77 -21.53
CA GLU A 2 27.01 -4.31 -21.95
C GLU A 2 26.02 -4.64 -20.82
N SER A 3 25.45 -3.61 -20.19
CA SER A 3 24.50 -3.80 -19.09
C SER A 3 23.31 -4.59 -19.62
N ARG A 4 23.14 -5.85 -19.18
CA ARG A 4 21.95 -6.64 -19.48
C ARG A 4 20.73 -5.90 -18.95
N LYS A 5 20.01 -5.20 -19.82
CA LYS A 5 18.71 -4.63 -19.48
C LYS A 5 17.71 -5.79 -19.52
N LEU A 6 17.12 -6.13 -18.37
CA LEU A 6 16.15 -7.22 -18.21
C LEU A 6 14.82 -7.01 -18.98
N ARG A 7 14.70 -5.93 -19.74
CA ARG A 7 13.55 -5.65 -20.59
C ARG A 7 14.04 -5.32 -21.98
N SER A 8 13.42 -5.94 -22.98
CA SER A 8 13.63 -5.62 -24.39
C SER A 8 13.45 -4.11 -24.58
N LYS A 9 14.42 -3.45 -25.20
CA LYS A 9 14.11 -2.16 -25.82
C LYS A 9 13.06 -2.50 -26.88
N SER A 10 11.86 -1.93 -26.76
CA SER A 10 10.88 -1.97 -27.85
C SER A 10 11.63 -1.52 -29.10
N SER A 11 11.81 -2.44 -30.06
CA SER A 11 12.37 -2.11 -31.37
C SER A 11 11.60 -0.91 -31.89
N LYS A 12 12.32 0.08 -32.44
CA LYS A 12 11.69 1.25 -33.08
C LYS A 12 10.54 0.75 -33.95
N VAL A 13 9.33 1.14 -33.59
CA VAL A 13 8.14 0.88 -34.41
C VAL A 13 8.24 1.91 -35.54
N GLU A 14 8.94 1.55 -36.62
CA GLU A 14 9.25 2.49 -37.72
C GLU A 14 8.04 2.78 -38.61
N SER A 15 7.02 1.92 -38.58
CA SER A 15 5.74 2.14 -39.24
C SER A 15 4.69 2.54 -38.22
N LYS A 16 3.99 3.67 -38.44
CA LYS A 16 2.76 3.99 -37.69
C LYS A 16 1.88 2.74 -37.69
N ALA A 17 1.53 2.23 -36.51
CA ALA A 17 0.68 1.04 -36.38
C ALA A 17 -0.76 1.43 -36.75
N LEU A 18 -1.05 1.47 -38.05
CA LEU A 18 -2.41 1.67 -38.55
C LEU A 18 -3.21 0.38 -38.35
N PHE A 19 -4.53 0.52 -38.21
CA PHE A 19 -5.40 -0.64 -38.22
C PHE A 19 -5.43 -1.22 -39.64
N ASP A 20 -4.90 -2.42 -39.76
CA ASP A 20 -5.06 -3.27 -40.93
C ASP A 20 -6.17 -4.26 -40.59
N PHE A 21 -7.20 -4.38 -41.42
CA PHE A 21 -8.27 -5.37 -41.26
C PHE A 21 -8.19 -6.46 -42.33
N ASP A 22 -7.32 -6.28 -43.32
CA ASP A 22 -7.15 -7.17 -44.46
C ASP A 22 -6.13 -8.28 -44.14
N ASN A 23 -5.09 -7.96 -43.36
CA ASN A 23 -4.08 -8.93 -42.94
C ASN A 23 -4.41 -9.66 -41.63
N VAL A 24 -5.54 -9.33 -40.99
CA VAL A 24 -5.86 -9.90 -39.68
C VAL A 24 -6.56 -11.23 -39.84
N ASN A 25 -6.21 -12.17 -38.96
CA ASN A 25 -6.76 -13.52 -38.96
C ASN A 25 -8.30 -13.46 -38.97
N GLU A 26 -8.92 -13.89 -40.08
CA GLU A 26 -10.38 -13.82 -40.28
C GLU A 26 -11.13 -14.40 -39.07
N TYR A 27 -10.63 -15.47 -38.47
CA TYR A 27 -11.25 -16.14 -37.32
C TYR A 27 -11.47 -15.22 -36.10
N LEU A 28 -10.67 -14.17 -35.93
CA LEU A 28 -10.79 -13.27 -34.77
C LEU A 28 -11.80 -12.14 -34.96
N TYR A 29 -12.05 -11.71 -36.20
CA TYR A 29 -12.87 -10.54 -36.51
C TYR A 29 -14.16 -10.86 -37.25
N SER A 30 -14.23 -12.03 -37.88
CA SER A 30 -15.46 -12.50 -38.56
C SER A 30 -16.19 -13.60 -37.79
N ASP A 31 -15.86 -13.77 -36.49
CA ASP A 31 -16.48 -14.75 -35.59
C ASP A 31 -16.60 -16.16 -36.20
N LYS A 32 -15.63 -16.56 -37.04
CA LYS A 32 -15.63 -17.89 -37.66
C LYS A 32 -15.35 -18.94 -36.59
N GLU A 33 -16.14 -20.01 -36.63
CA GLU A 33 -16.02 -21.12 -35.67
C GLU A 33 -14.61 -21.73 -35.71
N ILE A 34 -13.95 -21.79 -34.55
CA ILE A 34 -12.64 -22.41 -34.41
C ILE A 34 -12.85 -23.90 -34.13
N ALA A 35 -12.75 -24.73 -35.16
CA ALA A 35 -12.72 -26.19 -35.02
C ALA A 35 -11.27 -26.67 -34.87
N ILE A 36 -10.92 -27.20 -33.68
CA ILE A 36 -9.64 -27.88 -33.49
C ILE A 36 -9.77 -29.30 -34.07
N GLY A 37 -9.34 -29.46 -35.32
CA GLY A 37 -9.37 -30.73 -36.04
C GLY A 37 -8.48 -31.77 -35.37
N GLY A 38 -9.11 -32.75 -34.71
CA GLY A 38 -8.44 -33.91 -34.15
C GLY A 38 -9.40 -35.06 -33.82
N ASN A 39 -10.59 -34.77 -33.30
CA ASN A 39 -11.72 -35.70 -33.18
C ASN A 39 -12.90 -34.98 -32.50
N GLY A 40 -13.63 -34.12 -33.21
CA GLY A 40 -14.98 -33.63 -32.85
C GLY A 40 -15.24 -33.05 -31.45
N ALA A 41 -14.24 -32.95 -30.58
CA ALA A 41 -14.39 -32.47 -29.22
C ALA A 41 -14.30 -30.95 -29.26
N VAL A 42 -15.45 -30.30 -29.08
CA VAL A 42 -15.54 -28.87 -28.83
C VAL A 42 -14.60 -28.54 -27.67
N TYR A 43 -13.61 -27.69 -27.94
CA TYR A 43 -12.65 -27.28 -26.92
C TYR A 43 -13.35 -26.40 -25.89
N HIS A 44 -13.61 -26.95 -24.70
CA HIS A 44 -13.99 -26.17 -23.54
C HIS A 44 -12.72 -25.68 -22.85
N TYR A 45 -12.47 -24.37 -22.90
CA TYR A 45 -11.37 -23.78 -22.14
C TYR A 45 -11.64 -23.91 -20.63
N TYR A 46 -10.56 -24.08 -19.85
CA TYR A 46 -10.62 -24.16 -18.40
C TYR A 46 -11.33 -22.92 -17.83
N GLY A 47 -12.45 -23.11 -17.13
CA GLY A 47 -13.32 -22.05 -16.61
C GLY A 47 -14.72 -22.00 -17.23
N CYS A 48 -14.96 -22.61 -18.40
CA CYS A 48 -16.31 -22.74 -18.95
C CYS A 48 -17.01 -23.99 -18.37
N GLY A 49 -17.57 -23.86 -17.16
CA GLY A 49 -18.44 -24.88 -16.55
C GLY A 49 -17.76 -25.89 -15.60
N MET A 50 -16.43 -25.93 -15.55
CA MET A 50 -15.67 -26.77 -14.61
C MET A 50 -14.78 -25.88 -13.73
N PRO A 51 -15.23 -25.48 -12.52
CA PRO A 51 -14.49 -24.55 -11.66
C PRO A 51 -13.26 -25.19 -10.98
N GLU A 52 -13.11 -26.51 -11.02
CA GLU A 52 -12.01 -27.18 -10.32
C GLU A 52 -10.79 -27.38 -11.23
N LEU A 53 -9.66 -26.77 -10.83
CA LEU A 53 -8.33 -27.04 -11.38
C LEU A 53 -8.13 -28.56 -11.40
N PRO A 54 -7.59 -29.14 -12.49
CA PRO A 54 -7.25 -30.56 -12.48
C PRO A 54 -6.31 -30.83 -11.31
N LYS A 55 -6.82 -31.53 -10.29
CA LYS A 55 -6.07 -31.94 -9.11
C LYS A 55 -5.01 -32.94 -9.59
N LEU A 56 -3.83 -32.42 -9.94
CA LEU A 56 -2.67 -33.27 -10.21
C LEU A 56 -2.46 -34.10 -8.94
N LYS A 57 -2.61 -35.42 -9.05
CA LYS A 57 -2.33 -36.35 -7.95
C LYS A 57 -0.83 -36.35 -7.67
N SER A 58 -0.32 -35.33 -7.00
CA SER A 58 1.05 -35.32 -6.51
C SER A 58 1.11 -36.25 -5.32
N ASN A 59 1.70 -37.44 -5.50
CA ASN A 59 2.04 -38.38 -4.42
C ASN A 59 3.20 -37.86 -3.55
N THR A 60 3.26 -36.55 -3.31
CA THR A 60 4.28 -35.92 -2.46
C THR A 60 3.94 -36.21 -1.01
N LYS A 61 4.53 -37.27 -0.47
CA LYS A 61 4.54 -37.52 0.98
C LYS A 61 5.30 -36.36 1.63
N ILE A 62 4.61 -35.56 2.43
CA ILE A 62 5.22 -34.53 3.26
C ILE A 62 6.03 -35.28 4.33
N VAL A 63 7.32 -35.45 4.09
CA VAL A 63 8.23 -36.02 5.09
C VAL A 63 8.59 -34.89 6.04
N GLU A 64 8.05 -34.94 7.26
CA GLU A 64 8.48 -34.04 8.33
C GLU A 64 9.98 -34.22 8.54
N ARG A 65 10.73 -33.13 8.33
CA ARG A 65 12.18 -33.17 8.32
C ARG A 65 12.70 -33.40 9.74
N GLN A 66 13.05 -34.65 10.07
CA GLN A 66 13.60 -35.06 11.37
C GLN A 66 15.05 -34.63 11.63
N LEU A 67 15.58 -33.64 10.92
CA LEU A 67 16.95 -33.19 11.18
C LEU A 67 16.95 -32.23 12.38
N PRO A 68 17.77 -32.49 13.41
CA PRO A 68 17.89 -31.60 14.55
C PRO A 68 18.29 -30.22 14.05
N ARG A 69 17.54 -29.20 14.49
CA ARG A 69 17.76 -27.80 14.16
C ARG A 69 19.17 -27.43 14.63
N ARG A 70 20.16 -27.48 13.73
CA ARG A 70 21.47 -26.87 13.97
C ARG A 70 21.20 -25.40 14.34
N PRO A 71 21.90 -24.84 15.35
CA PRO A 71 21.77 -23.43 15.65
C PRO A 71 22.01 -22.65 14.36
N PRO A 72 21.20 -21.61 14.07
CA PRO A 72 21.30 -20.88 12.82
C PRO A 72 22.75 -20.38 12.72
N LYS A 73 23.51 -20.95 11.79
CA LYS A 73 24.75 -20.30 11.36
C LYS A 73 24.31 -18.94 10.83
N GLU A 74 24.91 -17.88 11.34
CA GLU A 74 24.72 -16.53 10.80
C GLU A 74 24.82 -16.65 9.28
N ASP A 75 23.78 -16.20 8.59
CA ASP A 75 23.70 -16.31 7.15
C ASP A 75 24.93 -15.61 6.57
N PRO A 76 25.79 -16.30 5.79
CA PRO A 76 26.94 -15.66 5.17
C PRO A 76 26.54 -14.52 4.23
N LEU A 77 25.25 -14.40 3.89
CA LEU A 77 24.73 -13.41 2.97
C LEU A 77 23.55 -12.62 3.58
N PRO A 78 23.81 -11.65 4.46
CA PRO A 78 22.75 -10.85 5.07
C PRO A 78 22.08 -9.92 4.04
N ASP A 79 20.75 -9.81 4.12
CA ASP A 79 19.91 -8.99 3.23
C ASP A 79 20.33 -7.52 3.18
N THR A 80 20.93 -7.00 4.24
CA THR A 80 21.45 -5.62 4.33
C THR A 80 22.47 -5.29 3.23
N THR A 81 23.18 -6.29 2.72
CA THR A 81 24.11 -6.15 1.58
C THR A 81 23.37 -5.74 0.30
N TYR A 82 22.10 -6.17 0.17
CA TYR A 82 21.29 -5.95 -1.02
C TYR A 82 20.30 -4.80 -0.90
N ASP A 83 20.17 -4.16 0.26
CA ASP A 83 19.26 -3.02 0.47
C ASP A 83 19.47 -1.89 -0.54
N ILE A 84 20.72 -1.60 -0.90
CA ILE A 84 21.06 -0.57 -1.89
C ILE A 84 20.50 -0.93 -3.27
N PHE A 85 20.63 -2.20 -3.66
CA PHE A 85 20.11 -2.72 -4.93
C PHE A 85 18.59 -2.75 -4.91
N TYR A 86 17.97 -3.22 -3.82
CA TYR A 86 16.52 -3.23 -3.64
C TYR A 86 15.94 -1.81 -3.72
N ARG A 87 16.53 -0.83 -3.02
CA ARG A 87 16.10 0.58 -3.09
C ARG A 87 16.19 1.14 -4.50
N ARG A 88 17.29 0.87 -5.21
CA ARG A 88 17.45 1.27 -6.62
C ARG A 88 16.43 0.59 -7.52
N MET A 89 16.17 -0.70 -7.33
CA MET A 89 15.24 -1.50 -8.13
C MET A 89 13.79 -1.05 -7.89
N LYS A 90 13.37 -0.89 -6.64
CA LYS A 90 12.05 -0.35 -6.24
C LYS A 90 11.80 1.02 -6.85
N LYS A 91 12.81 1.90 -6.87
CA LYS A 91 12.73 3.20 -7.53
C LYS A 91 12.55 3.07 -9.04
N ASN A 92 13.35 2.21 -9.69
CA ASN A 92 13.26 1.98 -11.13
C ASN A 92 11.92 1.35 -11.54
N GLU A 93 11.41 0.39 -10.76
CA GLU A 93 10.10 -0.22 -10.97
C GLU A 93 8.98 0.81 -10.87
N LYS A 94 9.02 1.68 -9.85
CA LYS A 94 8.05 2.78 -9.72
C LYS A 94 8.12 3.75 -10.90
N GLN A 95 9.32 4.08 -11.37
CA GLN A 95 9.50 4.94 -12.55
C GLN A 95 8.90 4.28 -13.80
N MET A 96 9.25 3.02 -14.07
CA MET A 96 8.74 2.27 -15.23
C MET A 96 7.22 2.11 -15.18
N SER A 97 6.64 1.81 -14.02
CA SER A 97 5.19 1.72 -13.85
C SER A 97 4.49 3.06 -14.12
N ASN A 98 5.12 4.18 -13.73
CA ASN A 98 4.59 5.50 -14.04
C ASN A 98 4.71 5.83 -15.54
N GLU A 99 5.82 5.48 -16.19
CA GLU A 99 6.00 5.65 -17.64
C GLU A 99 4.97 4.82 -18.42
N GLU A 100 4.76 3.56 -18.04
CA GLU A 100 3.72 2.69 -18.62
C GLU A 100 2.32 3.29 -18.43
N ARG A 101 2.02 3.84 -17.24
CA ARG A 101 0.75 4.53 -16.98
C ARG A 101 0.57 5.75 -17.89
N ILE A 102 1.60 6.56 -18.08
CA ILE A 102 1.55 7.75 -18.94
C ILE A 102 1.33 7.33 -20.40
N LYS A 103 2.04 6.30 -20.88
CA LYS A 103 1.85 5.76 -22.22
C LYS A 103 0.43 5.26 -22.45
N ASN A 104 -0.11 4.48 -21.51
CA ASN A 104 -1.49 3.99 -21.60
C ASN A 104 -2.49 5.15 -21.65
N LEU A 105 -2.32 6.19 -20.84
CA LEU A 105 -3.21 7.36 -20.88
C LEU A 105 -3.14 8.09 -22.22
N TRP A 106 -1.94 8.25 -22.78
CA TRP A 106 -1.75 8.87 -24.07
C TRP A 106 -2.35 8.05 -25.22
N GLU A 107 -2.21 6.73 -25.19
CA GLU A 107 -2.85 5.82 -26.16
C GLU A 107 -4.38 5.93 -26.10
N LEU A 108 -4.97 6.04 -24.90
CA LEU A 108 -6.42 6.21 -24.77
C LEU A 108 -6.92 7.55 -25.28
N ASP A 109 -6.20 8.63 -24.96
CA ASP A 109 -6.52 9.96 -25.45
C ASP A 109 -6.44 10.00 -26.99
N THR A 110 -5.44 9.31 -27.55
CA THR A 110 -5.31 9.12 -28.99
C THR A 110 -6.50 8.35 -29.57
N LEU A 111 -6.91 7.24 -28.97
CA LEU A 111 -8.08 6.45 -29.40
C LEU A 111 -9.39 7.26 -29.30
N GLN A 112 -9.57 8.03 -28.23
CA GLN A 112 -10.73 8.92 -28.08
C GLN A 112 -10.75 10.01 -29.14
N SER A 113 -9.61 10.67 -29.40
CA SER A 113 -9.50 11.67 -30.47
C SER A 113 -9.76 11.06 -31.85
N GLN A 114 -9.31 9.83 -32.11
CA GLN A 114 -9.60 9.10 -33.35
C GLN A 114 -11.09 8.80 -33.49
N LEU A 115 -11.74 8.34 -32.41
CA LEU A 115 -13.18 8.08 -32.40
C LEU A 115 -13.99 9.36 -32.70
N GLU A 116 -13.62 10.49 -32.07
CA GLU A 116 -14.24 11.79 -32.35
C GLU A 116 -14.04 12.22 -33.81
N ARG A 117 -12.84 12.03 -34.38
CA ARG A 117 -12.56 12.35 -35.78
C ARG A 117 -13.32 11.46 -36.77
N LEU A 118 -13.66 10.23 -36.40
CA LEU A 118 -14.42 9.29 -37.23
C LEU A 118 -15.94 9.52 -37.15
N THR A 119 -16.41 10.17 -36.08
CA THR A 119 -17.83 10.54 -35.92
C THR A 119 -18.17 11.90 -36.54
N GLN A 120 -17.18 12.79 -36.72
CA GLN A 120 -17.33 14.05 -37.43
C GLN A 120 -17.60 13.87 -38.93
N TYR A 121 -18.20 14.89 -39.57
CA TYR A 121 -18.52 14.87 -41.01
C TYR A 121 -17.29 14.66 -41.92
N ASP A 122 -16.11 15.13 -41.49
CA ASP A 122 -14.85 15.03 -42.24
C ASP A 122 -14.08 13.72 -41.99
N TRP A 123 -14.76 12.66 -41.55
CA TRP A 123 -14.14 11.35 -41.25
C TRP A 123 -13.37 10.74 -42.44
N ILE A 124 -13.77 11.04 -43.67
CA ILE A 124 -13.10 10.55 -44.89
C ILE A 124 -11.63 11.02 -44.94
N ARG A 125 -11.31 12.18 -44.36
CA ARG A 125 -9.93 12.72 -44.31
C ARG A 125 -9.09 12.06 -43.23
N SER A 126 -9.70 11.63 -42.12
CA SER A 126 -8.99 11.05 -40.97
C SER A 126 -8.79 9.53 -41.12
N LEU A 127 -9.67 8.85 -41.85
CA LEU A 127 -9.62 7.40 -42.03
C LEU A 127 -8.28 6.87 -42.59
N PRO A 128 -7.65 7.50 -43.61
CA PRO A 128 -6.35 7.04 -44.14
C PRO A 128 -5.18 7.18 -43.16
N ASP A 129 -5.28 8.10 -42.18
CA ASP A 129 -4.26 8.27 -41.16
C ASP A 129 -4.35 7.18 -40.08
N ILE A 130 -5.54 6.62 -39.88
CA ILE A 130 -5.87 5.65 -38.82
C ILE A 130 -5.81 4.22 -39.37
N THR A 131 -6.23 4.00 -40.62
CA THR A 131 -6.39 2.67 -41.22
C THR A 131 -5.69 2.50 -42.55
N VAL A 132 -5.33 1.26 -42.82
CA VAL A 132 -4.85 0.85 -44.14
C VAL A 132 -6.05 0.72 -45.09
N ILE A 133 -6.16 1.65 -46.03
CA ILE A 133 -7.16 1.65 -47.11
C ILE A 133 -6.48 1.18 -48.40
N LYS A 134 -7.13 0.29 -49.16
CA LYS A 134 -6.61 -0.19 -50.45
C LYS A 134 -6.96 0.77 -51.57
N ASP A 135 -8.25 1.13 -51.68
CA ASP A 135 -8.72 2.11 -52.66
C ASP A 135 -9.45 3.28 -51.99
N MET A 136 -8.98 4.51 -52.25
CA MET A 136 -9.59 5.73 -51.70
C MET A 136 -10.84 6.17 -52.47
N LYS A 137 -11.12 5.56 -53.63
CA LYS A 137 -12.28 5.90 -54.46
C LYS A 137 -13.49 5.02 -54.17
N ASP A 138 -13.30 3.88 -53.51
CA ASP A 138 -14.38 2.99 -53.14
C ASP A 138 -15.05 3.45 -51.84
N TYR A 139 -16.21 4.11 -51.97
CA TYR A 139 -16.98 4.58 -50.83
C TYR A 139 -17.50 3.45 -49.93
N ASP A 140 -17.77 2.27 -50.49
CA ASP A 140 -18.28 1.13 -49.73
C ASP A 140 -17.15 0.51 -48.87
N GLU A 141 -15.93 0.43 -49.42
CA GLU A 141 -14.74 0.03 -48.64
C GLU A 141 -14.48 1.03 -47.50
N LEU A 142 -14.57 2.33 -47.78
CA LEU A 142 -14.34 3.38 -46.79
C LEU A 142 -15.35 3.31 -45.63
N GLU A 143 -16.65 3.19 -45.91
CA GLU A 143 -17.67 3.11 -44.86
C GLU A 143 -17.54 1.81 -44.06
N ARG A 144 -17.30 0.67 -44.72
CA ARG A 144 -17.07 -0.61 -44.03
C ARG A 144 -15.86 -0.54 -43.11
N LYS A 145 -14.72 -0.01 -43.58
CA LYS A 145 -13.51 0.13 -42.77
C LYS A 145 -13.73 1.10 -41.62
N LYS A 146 -14.42 2.22 -41.84
CA LYS A 146 -14.83 3.14 -40.77
C LYS A 146 -15.64 2.42 -39.70
N GLU A 147 -16.68 1.66 -40.05
CA GLU A 147 -17.46 0.92 -39.04
C GLU A 147 -16.61 -0.09 -38.26
N LEU A 148 -15.74 -0.83 -38.95
CA LEU A 148 -14.82 -1.79 -38.31
C LEU A 148 -13.85 -1.08 -37.35
N THR A 149 -13.35 0.09 -37.73
CA THR A 149 -12.47 0.88 -36.85
C THR A 149 -13.16 1.39 -35.62
N ILE A 150 -14.39 1.91 -35.78
CA ILE A 150 -15.17 2.41 -34.65
C ILE A 150 -15.40 1.26 -33.67
N LYS A 151 -15.85 0.10 -34.16
CA LYS A 151 -16.04 -1.11 -33.34
C LYS A 151 -14.76 -1.54 -32.63
N GLU A 152 -13.62 -1.51 -33.32
CA GLU A 152 -12.34 -1.92 -32.71
C GLU A 152 -11.85 -0.89 -31.68
N ILE A 153 -11.99 0.40 -31.94
CA ILE A 153 -11.65 1.46 -30.99
C ILE A 153 -12.54 1.34 -29.74
N GLU A 154 -13.85 1.18 -29.91
CA GLU A 154 -14.79 0.94 -28.80
C GLU A 154 -14.41 -0.31 -27.99
N ARG A 155 -14.07 -1.41 -28.66
CA ARG A 155 -13.57 -2.63 -28.02
C ARG A 155 -12.30 -2.37 -27.21
N LEU A 156 -11.34 -1.61 -27.74
CA LEU A 156 -10.10 -1.27 -27.06
C LEU A 156 -10.35 -0.38 -25.84
N LEU A 157 -11.24 0.60 -25.95
CA LEU A 157 -11.65 1.46 -24.83
C LEU A 157 -12.32 0.64 -23.73
N GLN A 158 -13.27 -0.22 -24.07
CA GLN A 158 -13.95 -1.10 -23.11
C GLN A 158 -12.96 -2.07 -22.44
N LYS A 159 -12.02 -2.63 -23.21
CA LYS A 159 -10.93 -3.47 -22.68
C LYS A 159 -10.09 -2.71 -21.66
N HIS A 160 -9.78 -1.44 -21.94
CA HIS A 160 -9.04 -0.60 -21.02
C HIS A 160 -9.83 -0.32 -19.73
N GLU A 161 -11.13 -0.03 -19.82
CA GLU A 161 -11.97 0.12 -18.63
C GLU A 161 -12.00 -1.14 -17.76
N ASN A 162 -12.13 -2.30 -18.40
CA ASN A 162 -12.08 -3.59 -17.71
C ASN A 162 -10.70 -3.85 -17.07
N TRP A 163 -9.61 -3.44 -17.73
CA TRP A 163 -8.27 -3.49 -17.14
C TRP A 163 -8.13 -2.54 -15.95
N ARG A 164 -8.63 -1.30 -16.05
CA ARG A 164 -8.64 -0.33 -14.95
C ARG A 164 -9.38 -0.87 -13.72
N LYS A 165 -10.57 -1.46 -13.91
CA LYS A 165 -11.35 -2.09 -12.85
C LYS A 165 -10.58 -3.23 -12.17
N ARG A 166 -10.00 -4.15 -12.96
CA ARG A 166 -9.20 -5.26 -12.40
C ARG A 166 -7.95 -4.78 -11.66
N LYS A 167 -7.28 -3.74 -12.16
CA LYS A 167 -6.12 -3.13 -11.52
C LYS A 167 -6.48 -2.50 -10.19
N GLU A 168 -7.63 -1.83 -10.12
CA GLU A 168 -8.15 -1.23 -8.89
C GLU A 168 -8.45 -2.31 -7.83
N VAL A 169 -9.16 -3.38 -8.20
CA VAL A 169 -9.42 -4.53 -7.31
C VAL A 169 -8.10 -5.13 -6.81
N HIS A 170 -7.15 -5.38 -7.71
CA HIS A 170 -5.84 -5.90 -7.33
C HIS A 170 -5.07 -4.94 -6.41
N SER A 171 -5.16 -3.62 -6.63
CA SER A 171 -4.53 -2.62 -5.77
C SER A 171 -5.15 -2.61 -4.36
N GLN A 172 -6.46 -2.83 -4.26
CA GLN A 172 -7.17 -2.93 -2.98
C GLN A 172 -6.79 -4.21 -2.24
N GLU A 173 -6.80 -5.36 -2.93
CA GLU A 173 -6.32 -6.63 -2.38
C GLU A 173 -4.88 -6.49 -1.87
N MET A 174 -3.98 -5.90 -2.66
CA MET A 174 -2.59 -5.67 -2.23
C MET A 174 -2.53 -4.78 -0.97
N LYS A 175 -3.33 -3.71 -0.90
CA LYS A 175 -3.39 -2.85 0.30
C LYS A 175 -3.88 -3.61 1.53
N GLU A 176 -4.87 -4.50 1.38
CA GLU A 176 -5.37 -5.35 2.45
C GLU A 176 -4.30 -6.35 2.92
N TRP A 177 -3.59 -7.01 2.00
CA TRP A 177 -2.54 -7.97 2.31
C TRP A 177 -1.28 -7.32 2.93
N TYR A 178 -0.87 -6.16 2.44
CA TYR A 178 0.30 -5.43 2.95
C TYR A 178 -0.01 -4.54 4.17
N GLY A 179 -1.25 -4.53 4.64
CA GLY A 179 -1.81 -3.65 5.67
C GLY A 179 -1.22 -3.74 7.09
N GLY A 180 0.10 -3.93 7.25
CA GLY A 180 0.70 -4.07 8.57
C GLY A 180 2.19 -3.80 8.76
N SER A 181 3.00 -3.48 7.74
CA SER A 181 4.47 -3.39 8.00
C SER A 181 5.20 -2.14 7.54
N ASP A 182 4.68 -1.32 6.62
CA ASP A 182 5.35 -0.06 6.22
C ASP A 182 4.66 1.18 6.80
N SER A 183 3.81 0.97 7.82
CA SER A 183 3.07 2.02 8.53
C SER A 183 4.00 3.05 9.18
N GLU A 184 5.31 2.81 9.32
CA GLU A 184 6.24 3.82 9.85
C GLU A 184 6.28 5.08 8.97
N TYR A 185 5.99 5.00 7.67
CA TYR A 185 6.01 6.21 6.82
C TYR A 185 4.66 6.93 6.71
N ASP A 186 3.56 6.27 7.09
CA ASP A 186 2.22 6.87 7.05
C ASP A 186 1.85 7.58 8.36
N VAL A 187 2.59 7.34 9.45
CA VAL A 187 2.34 8.02 10.73
C VAL A 187 2.78 9.49 10.62
N PRO A 188 1.96 10.47 11.07
CA PRO A 188 2.37 11.86 11.16
C PRO A 188 3.71 12.04 11.90
N ILE A 189 4.53 12.99 11.42
CA ILE A 189 5.90 13.22 11.94
C ILE A 189 5.91 13.42 13.46
N GLU A 190 4.91 14.09 14.02
CA GLU A 190 4.83 14.35 15.45
C GLU A 190 4.67 13.07 16.29
N GLU A 191 3.87 12.11 15.83
CA GLU A 191 3.68 10.82 16.50
C GLU A 191 4.95 9.96 16.42
N LEU A 192 5.64 9.99 15.28
CA LEU A 192 6.95 9.35 15.12
C LEU A 192 7.99 9.92 16.09
N ARG A 193 7.98 11.24 16.31
CA ARG A 193 8.88 11.89 17.27
C ARG A 193 8.60 11.43 18.69
N GLU A 194 7.34 11.37 19.11
CA GLU A 194 6.94 10.89 20.44
C GLU A 194 7.30 9.42 20.65
N ARG A 195 7.01 8.55 19.68
CA ARG A 195 7.37 7.13 19.75
C ARG A 195 8.88 6.93 19.91
N ARG A 196 9.69 7.64 19.11
CA ARG A 196 11.16 7.60 19.22
C ARG A 196 11.64 8.15 20.56
N LYS A 197 11.03 9.22 21.10
CA LYS A 197 11.36 9.74 22.44
C LYS A 197 11.10 8.68 23.52
N LEU A 198 10.00 7.93 23.40
CA LEU A 198 9.60 6.92 24.38
C LEU A 198 10.52 5.68 24.33
N GLU A 199 10.85 5.19 23.13
CA GLU A 199 11.84 4.11 22.95
C GLU A 199 13.22 4.52 23.47
N LYS A 200 13.62 5.77 23.25
CA LYS A 200 14.86 6.33 23.80
C LYS A 200 14.84 6.39 25.32
N ARG A 201 13.73 6.83 25.93
CA ARG A 201 13.55 6.83 27.40
C ARG A 201 13.64 5.41 27.98
N GLN A 202 13.10 4.42 27.29
CA GLN A 202 13.22 3.01 27.71
C GLN A 202 14.66 2.48 27.63
N ARG A 203 15.42 2.85 26.58
CA ARG A 203 16.80 2.39 26.39
C ARG A 203 17.84 3.12 27.24
N TYR A 204 17.75 4.44 27.30
CA TYR A 204 18.79 5.31 27.86
C TYR A 204 18.40 5.95 29.21
N GLY A 205 17.12 5.89 29.58
CA GLY A 205 16.61 6.43 30.84
C GLY A 205 15.95 7.80 30.73
N PRO A 206 15.44 8.32 31.87
CA PRO A 206 14.76 9.62 31.94
C PRO A 206 15.75 10.79 31.86
N VAL A 207 15.24 11.96 31.44
CA VAL A 207 15.99 13.23 31.51
C VAL A 207 16.04 13.68 32.96
N ILE A 208 17.24 13.91 33.48
CA ILE A 208 17.46 14.30 34.87
C ILE A 208 17.63 15.82 34.93
N ARG A 209 16.90 16.48 35.83
CA ARG A 209 17.07 17.92 36.11
C ARG A 209 17.63 18.07 37.52
N LEU A 210 18.82 18.66 37.63
CA LEU A 210 19.48 18.93 38.92
C LEU A 210 19.40 20.43 39.20
N ASN A 211 18.80 20.80 40.34
CA ASN A 211 18.76 22.19 40.78
C ASN A 211 20.15 22.59 41.28
N LEU A 212 20.78 23.56 40.63
CA LEU A 212 22.09 24.09 41.02
C LEU A 212 22.00 25.25 42.02
N GLY A 213 20.78 25.70 42.34
CA GLY A 213 20.55 26.96 43.03
C GLY A 213 20.62 28.17 42.10
N ASN A 214 20.28 29.35 42.63
CA ASN A 214 20.25 30.63 41.91
C ASN A 214 19.36 30.62 40.65
N ASP A 215 18.22 29.95 40.70
CA ASP A 215 17.27 29.81 39.58
C ASP A 215 17.82 29.05 38.36
N TYR A 216 18.91 28.28 38.51
CA TYR A 216 19.46 27.47 37.42
C TYR A 216 19.33 25.96 37.69
N CYS A 217 19.04 25.24 36.62
CA CYS A 217 18.86 23.80 36.62
C CYS A 217 19.72 23.16 35.52
N LEU A 218 20.56 22.21 35.91
CA LEU A 218 21.33 21.38 34.98
C LEU A 218 20.42 20.29 34.42
N VAL A 219 20.12 20.36 33.14
CA VAL A 219 19.34 19.37 32.40
C VAL A 219 20.30 18.40 31.73
N ILE A 220 20.25 17.14 32.17
CA ILE A 220 21.05 16.03 31.67
C ILE A 220 20.14 15.11 30.86
N ASP A 221 20.24 15.20 29.53
CA ASP A 221 19.63 14.27 28.58
C ASP A 221 20.72 13.27 28.13
N PRO A 222 20.49 11.95 28.19
CA PRO A 222 21.50 10.96 27.79
C PRO A 222 21.94 11.05 26.32
N LEU A 223 21.18 11.74 25.45
CA LEU A 223 21.48 11.87 24.03
C LEU A 223 21.95 13.26 23.62
N ALA A 224 21.81 14.26 24.50
CA ALA A 224 22.25 15.62 24.24
C ALA A 224 23.36 16.01 25.21
N THR A 225 24.16 16.99 24.81
CA THR A 225 25.12 17.58 25.76
C THR A 225 24.35 18.23 26.91
N PRO A 226 24.77 18.05 28.18
CA PRO A 226 24.09 18.65 29.32
C PRO A 226 24.04 20.17 29.18
N LYS A 227 22.89 20.78 29.51
CA LYS A 227 22.66 22.22 29.39
C LYS A 227 22.19 22.79 30.71
N ILE A 228 22.59 24.02 31.00
CA ILE A 228 22.11 24.78 32.16
C ILE A 228 20.96 25.65 31.67
N GLU A 229 19.76 25.38 32.16
CA GLU A 229 18.55 26.15 31.87
C GLU A 229 18.16 26.96 33.10
N LYS A 230 17.62 28.17 32.90
CA LYS A 230 17.00 28.93 33.98
C LYS A 230 15.69 28.25 34.35
N CYS A 231 15.53 27.85 35.60
CA CYS A 231 14.34 27.23 36.12
C CYS A 231 13.24 28.31 36.23
N GLU A 232 12.48 28.50 35.16
CA GLU A 232 11.19 29.18 35.28
C GLU A 232 10.27 28.29 36.10
N GLU A 233 9.79 28.79 37.24
CA GLU A 233 8.77 28.10 38.02
C GLU A 233 7.59 27.80 37.08
N PRO A 234 7.13 26.53 36.97
CA PRO A 234 5.93 26.25 36.21
C PRO A 234 4.80 27.11 36.78
N PRO A 235 3.97 27.76 35.93
CA PRO A 235 2.86 28.57 36.43
C PRO A 235 2.06 27.67 37.37
N LYS A 236 2.01 28.07 38.65
CA LYS A 236 1.29 27.33 39.69
C LYS A 236 -0.06 26.94 39.10
N PRO A 237 -0.41 25.64 39.03
CA PRO A 237 -1.73 25.28 38.52
C PRO A 237 -2.71 26.08 39.35
N LYS A 238 -3.54 26.89 38.68
CA LYS A 238 -4.64 27.60 39.34
C LYS A 238 -5.46 26.50 39.99
N GLY A 239 -5.20 26.26 41.28
CA GLY A 239 -5.85 25.22 42.03
C GLY A 239 -7.33 25.48 41.86
N LYS A 240 -8.05 24.49 41.34
CA LYS A 240 -9.51 24.52 41.43
C LYS A 240 -9.81 24.86 42.89
N PRO A 241 -10.63 25.90 43.17
CA PRO A 241 -10.87 26.32 44.53
C PRO A 241 -11.24 25.08 45.32
N ILE A 242 -10.59 24.89 46.47
CA ILE A 242 -10.93 23.82 47.40
C ILE A 242 -12.37 24.12 47.80
N THR A 243 -13.32 23.44 47.16
CA THR A 243 -14.73 23.48 47.53
C THR A 243 -14.79 22.93 48.94
N LYS A 244 -15.10 23.78 49.91
CA LYS A 244 -15.32 23.31 51.27
C LYS A 244 -16.56 22.42 51.23
N LEU A 245 -16.59 21.40 52.08
CA LEU A 245 -17.70 20.44 52.09
C LEU A 245 -19.06 21.13 52.32
N GLU A 246 -19.06 22.30 52.95
CA GLU A 246 -20.21 23.17 53.18
C GLU A 246 -20.78 23.79 51.90
N ASP A 247 -19.99 23.90 50.82
CA ASP A 247 -20.39 24.53 49.56
C ASP A 247 -20.98 23.54 48.54
N VAL A 248 -21.05 22.25 48.88
CA VAL A 248 -21.52 21.19 47.99
C VAL A 248 -22.99 20.88 48.28
N GLU A 249 -23.89 21.53 47.54
CA GLU A 249 -25.34 21.33 47.71
C GLU A 249 -25.83 19.96 47.21
N ASP A 250 -25.12 19.35 46.25
CA ASP A 250 -25.52 18.09 45.62
C ASP A 250 -24.36 17.08 45.50
N ILE A 251 -24.62 15.84 45.91
CA ILE A 251 -23.65 14.72 45.87
C ILE A 251 -23.20 14.42 44.43
N SER A 252 -24.01 14.74 43.43
CA SER A 252 -23.69 14.56 42.00
C SER A 252 -22.52 15.42 41.53
N GLN A 253 -22.14 16.46 42.26
CA GLN A 253 -20.99 17.33 41.96
C GLN A 253 -19.65 16.69 42.39
N ILE A 254 -19.70 15.64 43.21
CA ILE A 254 -18.51 14.92 43.67
C ILE A 254 -18.16 13.84 42.63
N ASP A 255 -17.35 14.21 41.64
CA ASP A 255 -16.86 13.26 40.64
C ASP A 255 -15.70 12.44 41.23
N ILE A 256 -16.01 11.30 41.85
CA ILE A 256 -15.02 10.30 42.35
C ILE A 256 -14.52 9.41 41.19
N GLN A 257 -14.69 9.82 39.94
CA GLN A 257 -14.28 9.01 38.80
C GLN A 257 -12.76 9.00 38.67
N THR A 258 -12.19 7.81 38.94
CA THR A 258 -10.81 7.38 38.75
C THR A 258 -10.40 7.31 37.28
N LYS A 259 -10.67 8.36 36.48
CA LYS A 259 -10.37 8.33 35.04
C LYS A 259 -8.88 8.18 34.75
N ASP A 260 -8.02 8.57 35.68
CA ASP A 260 -6.56 8.57 35.47
C ASP A 260 -5.77 7.92 36.62
N ASN A 261 -6.33 6.97 37.39
CA ASN A 261 -5.67 6.37 38.57
C ASN A 261 -5.18 7.42 39.61
N ILE A 262 -5.77 8.60 39.59
CA ILE A 262 -5.52 9.67 40.56
C ILE A 262 -6.69 9.66 41.54
N LEU A 263 -6.43 9.21 42.77
CA LEU A 263 -7.40 9.32 43.87
C LEU A 263 -6.80 10.29 44.89
N PHE A 264 -7.55 11.35 45.22
CA PHE A 264 -7.10 12.44 46.11
C PHE A 264 -5.74 13.06 45.72
N GLY A 265 -5.49 13.26 44.42
CA GLY A 265 -4.27 13.89 43.94
C GLY A 265 -3.00 13.03 44.06
N THR A 266 -3.12 11.76 44.43
CA THR A 266 -2.03 10.80 44.39
C THR A 266 -2.22 9.87 43.19
N ASN A 267 -1.23 9.84 42.30
CA ASN A 267 -1.18 8.84 41.22
C ASN A 267 -0.73 7.52 41.84
N PHE A 268 -1.55 6.47 41.73
CA PHE A 268 -1.22 5.16 42.32
C PHE A 268 0.08 4.55 41.76
N GLU A 269 0.55 4.98 40.58
CA GLU A 269 1.84 4.54 40.03
C GLU A 269 3.04 5.13 40.80
N ASP A 270 2.87 6.29 41.44
CA ASP A 270 3.94 7.01 42.14
C ASP A 270 4.02 6.65 43.63
N ILE A 271 3.13 5.81 44.16
CA ILE A 271 3.25 5.30 45.53
C ILE A 271 4.37 4.25 45.52
N PRO A 272 5.54 4.52 46.16
CA PRO A 272 6.60 3.55 46.23
C PRO A 272 6.08 2.34 47.01
N THR A 273 5.86 1.22 46.31
CA THR A 273 5.49 -0.03 46.95
C THR A 273 6.62 -0.42 47.90
N TYR A 274 6.28 -0.68 49.16
CA TYR A 274 7.24 -1.15 50.14
C TYR A 274 7.94 -2.37 49.55
N ARG A 275 9.25 -2.24 49.32
CA ARG A 275 10.10 -3.33 48.82
C ARG A 275 9.95 -4.48 49.81
N ASN A 276 9.37 -5.58 49.33
CA ASN A 276 9.18 -6.88 49.99
C ASN A 276 7.74 -7.13 50.49
N GLY A 277 6.88 -7.62 49.60
CA GLY A 277 5.68 -8.34 50.00
C GLY A 277 4.57 -8.30 48.96
N PHE A 278 4.48 -9.34 48.13
CA PHE A 278 3.30 -9.71 47.35
C PHE A 278 2.82 -8.72 46.28
N GLN A 279 3.57 -8.65 45.17
CA GLN A 279 3.03 -8.15 43.92
C GLN A 279 2.41 -9.29 43.11
N LEU A 280 1.08 -9.27 42.93
CA LEU A 280 0.43 -10.17 41.98
C LEU A 280 1.01 -9.95 40.57
N PRO A 281 1.31 -11.02 39.82
CA PRO A 281 1.82 -10.92 38.46
C PRO A 281 0.94 -10.01 37.59
N LEU A 282 1.59 -9.27 36.68
CA LEU A 282 1.00 -8.23 35.82
C LEU A 282 -0.28 -8.69 35.10
N HIS A 283 -0.33 -9.97 34.71
CA HIS A 283 -1.49 -10.60 34.08
C HIS A 283 -2.70 -10.70 35.02
N MET A 284 -2.52 -11.07 36.29
CA MET A 284 -3.61 -11.18 37.27
C MET A 284 -4.19 -9.82 37.62
N ARG A 285 -3.34 -8.78 37.73
CA ARG A 285 -3.79 -7.41 37.99
C ARG A 285 -4.72 -6.90 36.89
N ARG A 286 -4.39 -7.19 35.62
CA ARG A 286 -5.24 -6.82 34.47
C ARG A 286 -6.55 -7.60 34.41
N MET A 287 -6.58 -8.83 34.93
CA MET A 287 -7.77 -9.68 34.90
C MET A 287 -8.86 -9.22 35.86
N MET A 288 -8.47 -8.75 37.06
CA MET A 288 -9.41 -8.18 38.05
C MET A 288 -10.19 -6.99 37.49
N HIS A 289 -9.56 -6.15 36.67
CA HIS A 289 -10.24 -5.02 36.03
C HIS A 289 -11.16 -5.41 34.87
N LYS A 290 -11.01 -6.61 34.28
CA LYS A 290 -11.91 -7.08 33.21
C LYS A 290 -13.22 -7.66 33.72
N GLN A 291 -13.33 -8.00 35.00
CA GLN A 291 -14.55 -8.56 35.60
C GLN A 291 -15.46 -7.49 36.24
N ALA A 292 -15.14 -6.20 36.12
CA ALA A 292 -15.93 -5.10 36.68
C ALA A 292 -16.76 -4.34 35.61
N LYS A 293 -17.22 -5.03 34.58
CA LYS A 293 -18.30 -4.57 33.69
C LYS A 293 -19.40 -5.62 33.71
#